data_AF-A0A5Q0P5Y9-F1
#
_entry.id   AF-A0A5Q0P5Y9-F1
#
_cell.length_a   1.000
_cell.length_b   1.000
_cell.length_c   1.000
_cell.angle_alpha   90.00
_cell.angle_beta   90.00
_cell.angle_gamma   90.00
#
_symmetry.space_group_name_H-M   'P 1'
#
loop_
_entity.id
_entity.type
_entity.pdbx_description
1 polymer ?
#
loop_
_entity_poly.entity_id
_entity_poly.type
_entity_poly.pdbx_seq_one_letter_code
_entity_poly.pdbx_strand_id
1 'polypeptide(L)'
;MNNLKKSLLALALTSTLTLSGCGYNTLQVKDEAVTASWSEVQNQYQRRADLVPNLVNVVKGYAAHEEQVLTEVTEARANVAGLKVDKAVLEDPALFQKYQEAQSQMTGALSRLLAVTENYPDLKANEQFRDLQVQLEGTENRIAVARNRYITTVQDFNSYARQFPQVMTAKVIGMDTKQNFSAEQSAQKAPTVSFN
;
A
#
# COMPACT_ATOMS: atom_id res chain seq x y z
N MET A 1 -0.34 -60.87 5.93
CA MET A 1 -0.40 -59.48 5.39
C MET A 1 0.94 -59.17 4.72
N ASN A 2 0.99 -59.15 3.37
CA ASN A 2 2.23 -59.09 2.57
C ASN A 2 3.14 -57.94 2.99
N ASN A 3 4.47 -58.17 2.98
CA ASN A 3 5.49 -57.17 3.27
C ASN A 3 5.34 -55.91 2.40
N LEU A 4 4.82 -56.05 1.18
CA LEU A 4 4.47 -54.93 0.30
C LEU A 4 3.36 -54.02 0.87
N LYS A 5 2.30 -54.62 1.47
CA LYS A 5 1.23 -53.86 2.11
C LYS A 5 1.73 -53.15 3.37
N LYS A 6 2.64 -53.76 4.13
CA LYS A 6 3.27 -53.13 5.30
C LYS A 6 4.18 -51.97 4.89
N SER A 7 4.94 -52.11 3.80
CA SER A 7 5.81 -51.03 3.28
C SER A 7 5.00 -49.85 2.74
N LEU A 8 3.88 -50.10 2.05
CA LEU A 8 2.94 -49.08 1.60
C LEU A 8 2.29 -48.32 2.77
N LEU A 9 1.88 -49.04 3.83
CA LEU A 9 1.30 -48.43 5.02
C LEU A 9 2.32 -47.58 5.78
N ALA A 10 3.58 -48.05 5.88
CA ALA A 10 4.66 -47.29 6.50
C ALA A 10 5.00 -46.01 5.72
N LEU A 11 4.99 -46.07 4.38
CA LEU A 11 5.19 -44.91 3.50
C LEU A 11 4.03 -43.90 3.61
N ALA A 12 2.79 -44.38 3.67
CA ALA A 12 1.62 -43.55 3.89
C ALA A 12 1.68 -42.84 5.26
N LEU A 13 2.05 -43.56 6.32
CA LEU A 13 2.12 -43.01 7.68
C LEU A 13 3.26 -41.97 7.82
N THR A 14 4.42 -42.25 7.23
CA THR A 14 5.53 -41.28 7.17
C THR A 14 5.17 -40.06 6.33
N SER A 15 4.47 -40.24 5.21
CA SER A 15 3.99 -39.11 4.40
C SER A 15 3.04 -38.20 5.20
N THR A 16 2.11 -38.76 5.98
CA THR A 16 1.20 -37.96 6.83
C THR A 16 1.92 -37.21 7.96
N LEU A 17 3.01 -37.77 8.50
CA LEU A 17 3.86 -37.08 9.50
C LEU A 17 4.72 -35.98 8.87
N THR A 18 5.12 -36.11 7.60
CA THR A 18 5.83 -35.05 6.86
C THR A 18 4.91 -33.90 6.38
N LEU A 19 3.60 -34.12 6.26
CA LEU A 19 2.64 -33.07 5.87
C LEU A 19 2.56 -31.92 6.89
N SER A 20 2.81 -32.21 8.18
CA SER A 20 2.91 -31.18 9.23
C SER A 20 4.06 -30.18 8.99
N GLY A 21 5.05 -30.56 8.18
CA GLY A 21 6.24 -29.75 7.85
C GLY A 21 6.18 -29.04 6.48
N CYS A 22 5.09 -29.19 5.72
CA CYS A 22 4.95 -28.59 4.38
C CYS A 22 4.72 -27.06 4.39
N GLY A 23 4.79 -26.41 5.56
CA GLY A 23 4.74 -24.95 5.68
C GLY A 23 3.36 -24.31 5.52
N TYR A 24 2.27 -25.09 5.46
CA TYR A 24 0.90 -24.58 5.29
C TYR A 24 0.52 -23.53 6.34
N ASN A 25 0.68 -23.85 7.63
CA ASN A 25 0.34 -22.92 8.70
C ASN A 25 1.19 -21.65 8.63
N THR A 26 2.47 -21.77 8.29
CA THR A 26 3.36 -20.63 8.14
C THR A 26 2.99 -19.77 6.93
N LEU A 27 2.57 -20.37 5.82
CA LEU A 27 2.03 -19.65 4.65
C LEU A 27 0.78 -18.85 5.04
N GLN A 28 -0.15 -19.44 5.78
CA GLN A 28 -1.35 -18.75 6.25
C GLN A 28 -1.03 -17.59 7.19
N VAL A 29 -0.11 -17.79 8.14
CA VAL A 29 0.34 -16.72 9.05
C VAL A 29 0.98 -15.56 8.27
N LYS A 30 1.78 -15.86 7.24
CA LYS A 30 2.41 -14.83 6.42
C LYS A 30 1.40 -14.13 5.49
N ASP A 31 0.41 -14.83 4.94
CA ASP A 31 -0.69 -14.23 4.16
C ASP A 31 -1.51 -13.25 5.02
N GLU A 32 -1.82 -13.64 6.26
CA GLU A 32 -2.50 -12.77 7.20
C GLU A 32 -1.65 -11.55 7.57
N ALA A 33 -0.33 -11.72 7.74
CA ALA A 33 0.57 -10.59 7.96
C ALA A 33 0.61 -9.61 6.78
N VAL A 34 0.60 -10.10 5.54
CA VAL A 34 0.47 -9.25 4.34
C VAL A 34 -0.86 -8.50 4.38
N THR A 35 -1.96 -9.20 4.66
CA THR A 35 -3.30 -8.59 4.74
C THR A 35 -3.36 -7.51 5.82
N ALA A 36 -2.80 -7.77 7.01
CA ALA A 36 -2.75 -6.81 8.11
C ALA A 36 -1.90 -5.57 7.76
N SER A 37 -0.71 -5.77 7.18
CA SER A 37 0.13 -4.64 6.76
C SER A 37 -0.49 -3.82 5.63
N TRP A 38 -1.25 -4.46 4.74
CA TRP A 38 -2.04 -3.76 3.73
C TRP A 38 -3.13 -2.88 4.34
N SER A 39 -3.92 -3.43 5.27
CA SER A 39 -4.94 -2.67 6.01
C SER A 39 -4.36 -1.44 6.70
N GLU A 40 -3.13 -1.52 7.22
CA GLU A 40 -2.44 -0.34 7.77
C GLU A 40 -2.18 0.73 6.71
N VAL A 41 -1.68 0.36 5.53
CA VAL A 41 -1.48 1.29 4.40
C VAL A 41 -2.80 1.94 4.01
N GLN A 42 -3.87 1.16 3.90
CA GLN A 42 -5.21 1.65 3.57
C GLN A 42 -5.70 2.68 4.59
N ASN A 43 -5.51 2.42 5.90
CA ASN A 43 -5.91 3.33 6.96
C ASN A 43 -5.22 4.69 6.83
N GLN A 44 -3.93 4.72 6.47
CA GLN A 44 -3.22 5.98 6.29
C GLN A 44 -3.69 6.73 5.03
N TYR A 45 -3.93 6.02 3.92
CA TYR A 45 -4.50 6.63 2.72
C TYR A 45 -5.92 7.16 2.95
N GLN A 46 -6.76 6.45 3.71
CA GLN A 46 -8.09 6.91 4.09
C GLN A 46 -8.01 8.19 4.91
N ARG A 47 -7.14 8.22 5.93
CA ARG A 47 -6.91 9.43 6.74
C ARG A 47 -6.53 10.63 5.87
N ARG A 48 -5.64 10.43 4.89
CA ARG A 48 -5.27 11.49 3.94
C ARG A 48 -6.48 12.02 3.18
N ALA A 49 -7.31 11.12 2.64
CA ALA A 49 -8.53 11.49 1.93
C ALA A 49 -9.58 12.18 2.81
N ASP A 50 -9.62 11.87 4.10
CA ASP A 50 -10.54 12.48 5.07
C ASP A 50 -10.13 13.90 5.46
N LEU A 51 -8.84 14.24 5.36
CA LEU A 51 -8.34 15.60 5.61
C LEU A 51 -8.61 16.57 4.46
N VAL A 52 -8.74 16.06 3.23
CA VAL A 52 -8.87 16.89 2.02
C VAL A 52 -10.08 17.84 2.05
N PRO A 53 -11.30 17.43 2.44
CA PRO A 53 -12.44 18.34 2.45
C PRO A 53 -12.22 19.56 3.36
N ASN A 54 -11.61 19.34 4.54
CA ASN A 54 -11.28 20.42 5.46
C ASN A 54 -10.22 21.35 4.87
N LEU A 55 -9.18 20.79 4.24
CA LEU A 55 -8.16 21.58 3.54
C LEU A 55 -8.77 22.44 2.42
N VAL A 56 -9.59 21.83 1.56
CA VAL A 56 -10.28 22.51 0.46
C VAL A 56 -11.18 23.64 0.98
N ASN A 57 -11.91 23.42 2.07
CA ASN A 57 -12.76 24.45 2.66
C ASN A 57 -11.97 25.65 3.19
N VAL A 58 -10.83 25.40 3.85
CA VAL A 58 -9.97 26.48 4.34
C VAL A 58 -9.35 27.24 3.17
N VAL A 59 -8.80 26.55 2.17
CA VAL A 59 -8.21 27.21 0.99
C VAL A 59 -9.27 28.02 0.22
N LYS A 60 -10.49 27.50 0.06
CA LYS A 60 -11.60 28.22 -0.60
C LYS A 60 -11.92 29.56 0.05
N GLY A 61 -11.73 29.70 1.36
CA GLY A 61 -11.98 30.96 2.07
C GLY A 61 -11.01 32.09 1.69
N TYR A 62 -9.82 31.75 1.18
CA TYR A 62 -8.76 32.72 0.86
C TYR A 62 -8.41 32.78 -0.63
N ALA A 63 -8.54 31.66 -1.34
CA ALA A 63 -8.12 31.47 -2.72
C ALA A 63 -9.27 30.94 -3.58
N ALA A 64 -10.47 31.51 -3.46
CA ALA A 64 -11.66 31.08 -4.21
C ALA A 64 -11.48 31.12 -5.74
N HIS A 65 -10.58 31.98 -6.24
CA HIS A 65 -10.27 32.09 -7.67
C HIS A 65 -9.44 30.91 -8.21
N GLU A 66 -8.85 30.07 -7.35
CA GLU A 66 -8.08 28.89 -7.70
C GLU A 66 -8.97 27.66 -7.95
N GLU A 67 -10.07 27.86 -8.68
CA GLU A 67 -11.12 26.85 -8.88
C GLU A 67 -10.60 25.58 -9.55
N GLN A 68 -9.72 25.72 -10.53
CA GLN A 68 -9.11 24.59 -11.23
C GLN A 68 -8.38 23.67 -10.25
N VAL A 69 -7.54 24.24 -9.38
CA VAL A 69 -6.70 23.49 -8.43
C VAL A 69 -7.56 22.81 -7.37
N LEU A 70 -8.58 23.52 -6.87
CA LEU A 70 -9.54 22.96 -5.91
C LEU A 70 -10.36 21.82 -6.52
N THR A 71 -10.69 21.92 -7.81
CA THR A 71 -11.41 20.87 -8.56
C THR A 71 -10.52 19.65 -8.72
N GLU A 72 -9.27 19.83 -9.17
CA GLU A 72 -8.30 18.73 -9.33
C GLU A 72 -8.09 17.95 -8.03
N VAL A 73 -7.99 18.63 -6.88
CA VAL A 73 -7.84 17.99 -5.57
C VAL A 73 -9.10 17.22 -5.17
N THR A 74 -10.28 17.79 -5.45
CA THR A 74 -11.57 17.15 -5.15
C THR A 74 -11.79 15.91 -6.01
N GLU A 75 -11.46 15.99 -7.30
CA GLU A 75 -11.52 14.87 -8.24
C GLU A 75 -10.53 13.77 -7.87
N ALA A 76 -9.29 14.14 -7.53
CA ALA A 76 -8.28 13.17 -7.10
C ALA A 76 -8.71 12.42 -5.83
N ARG A 77 -9.32 13.13 -4.87
CA ARG A 77 -9.94 12.51 -3.69
C ARG A 77 -11.08 11.56 -4.09
N ALA A 78 -11.97 11.99 -4.98
CA ALA A 78 -13.10 11.17 -5.42
C ALA A 78 -12.65 9.90 -6.13
N ASN A 79 -11.59 9.99 -6.95
CA ASN A 79 -10.97 8.85 -7.62
C ASN A 79 -10.48 7.81 -6.59
N VAL A 80 -9.73 8.26 -5.58
CA VAL A 80 -9.24 7.37 -4.50
C VAL A 80 -10.38 6.76 -3.70
N ALA A 81 -11.41 7.54 -3.35
CA ALA A 81 -12.56 7.06 -2.59
C ALA A 81 -13.45 6.06 -3.38
N GLY A 82 -13.48 6.17 -4.70
CA GLY A 82 -14.24 5.29 -5.59
C GLY A 82 -13.58 3.93 -5.83
N LEU A 83 -12.30 3.76 -5.49
CA LEU A 83 -11.62 2.48 -5.60
C LEU A 83 -12.03 1.57 -4.44
N LYS A 84 -12.60 0.41 -4.77
CA LYS A 84 -12.86 -0.63 -3.76
C LYS A 84 -11.54 -1.16 -3.24
N VAL A 85 -11.33 -1.01 -1.94
CA VAL A 85 -10.06 -1.31 -1.27
C VAL A 85 -10.18 -2.66 -0.55
N ASP A 86 -10.45 -3.73 -1.29
CA ASP A 86 -10.58 -5.07 -0.73
C ASP A 86 -9.29 -5.90 -0.91
N LYS A 87 -9.31 -7.13 -0.37
CA LYS A 87 -8.20 -8.09 -0.51
C LYS A 87 -7.91 -8.44 -1.98
N ALA A 88 -8.86 -8.27 -2.89
CA ALA A 88 -8.68 -8.60 -4.31
C ALA A 88 -7.66 -7.67 -4.98
N VAL A 89 -7.49 -6.44 -4.48
CA VAL A 89 -6.43 -5.52 -4.96
C VAL A 89 -5.03 -6.12 -4.78
N LEU A 90 -4.82 -6.98 -3.78
CA LEU A 90 -3.52 -7.63 -3.54
C LEU A 90 -3.21 -8.79 -4.50
N GLU A 91 -4.25 -9.31 -5.15
CA GLU A 91 -4.21 -10.50 -6.00
C GLU A 91 -4.28 -10.14 -7.49
N ASP A 92 -4.78 -8.94 -7.82
CA ASP A 92 -4.85 -8.40 -9.18
C ASP A 92 -3.79 -7.29 -9.41
N PRO A 93 -2.76 -7.55 -10.25
CA PRO A 93 -1.75 -6.55 -10.59
C PRO A 93 -2.31 -5.25 -11.19
N ALA A 94 -3.36 -5.35 -12.02
CA ALA A 94 -3.94 -4.20 -12.69
C ALA A 94 -4.71 -3.31 -11.69
N LEU A 95 -5.44 -3.92 -10.74
CA LEU A 95 -6.09 -3.19 -9.67
C LEU A 95 -5.06 -2.56 -8.73
N PHE A 96 -3.99 -3.27 -8.37
CA PHE A 96 -2.91 -2.74 -7.54
C PHE A 96 -2.23 -1.53 -8.21
N GLN A 97 -1.95 -1.62 -9.51
CA GLN A 97 -1.38 -0.52 -10.28
C GLN A 97 -2.34 0.68 -10.34
N LYS A 98 -3.61 0.46 -10.66
CA LYS A 98 -4.63 1.52 -10.69
C LYS A 98 -4.76 2.22 -9.34
N TYR A 99 -4.68 1.46 -8.24
CA TYR A 99 -4.67 2.02 -6.89
C TYR A 99 -3.46 2.92 -6.65
N GLN A 100 -2.26 2.46 -7.00
CA GLN A 100 -1.05 3.28 -6.88
C GLN A 100 -1.12 4.56 -7.72
N GLU A 101 -1.62 4.48 -8.95
CA GLU A 101 -1.79 5.64 -9.84
C GLU A 101 -2.75 6.67 -9.24
N ALA A 102 -3.90 6.24 -8.70
CA ALA A 102 -4.83 7.15 -8.03
C ALA A 102 -4.21 7.82 -6.79
N GLN A 103 -3.44 7.06 -6.00
CA GLN A 103 -2.72 7.63 -4.85
C GLN A 103 -1.64 8.64 -5.28
N SER A 104 -0.95 8.39 -6.40
CA SER A 104 0.05 9.30 -6.97
C SER A 104 -0.58 10.58 -7.51
N GLN A 105 -1.71 10.48 -8.21
CA GLN A 105 -2.49 11.63 -8.67
C GLN A 105 -2.93 12.51 -7.50
N MET A 106 -3.39 11.89 -6.41
CA MET A 106 -3.76 12.61 -5.19
C MET A 106 -2.58 13.34 -4.55
N THR A 107 -1.41 12.70 -4.44
CA THR A 107 -0.18 13.36 -3.97
C THR A 107 0.15 14.57 -4.87
N GLY A 108 0.12 14.39 -6.19
CA GLY A 108 0.43 15.45 -7.14
C GLY A 108 -0.54 16.64 -7.06
N ALA A 109 -1.84 16.38 -6.90
CA ALA A 109 -2.84 17.43 -6.74
C ALA A 109 -2.62 18.21 -5.44
N LEU A 110 -2.32 17.53 -4.33
CA LEU A 110 -1.98 18.17 -3.06
C LEU A 110 -0.70 19.02 -3.16
N SER A 111 0.33 18.54 -3.86
CA SER A 111 1.54 19.32 -4.10
C SER A 111 1.27 20.60 -4.89
N ARG A 112 0.43 20.54 -5.93
CA ARG A 112 0.02 21.73 -6.69
C ARG A 112 -0.77 22.72 -5.84
N LEU A 113 -1.70 22.22 -5.02
CA LEU A 113 -2.45 23.05 -4.07
C LEU A 113 -1.51 23.80 -3.12
N LEU A 114 -0.54 23.10 -2.53
CA LEU A 114 0.46 23.70 -1.64
C LEU A 114 1.30 24.77 -2.35
N ALA A 115 1.74 24.51 -3.59
CA ALA A 115 2.49 25.50 -4.37
C ALA A 115 1.69 26.77 -4.62
N VAL A 116 0.38 26.65 -4.90
CA VAL A 116 -0.51 27.80 -5.10
C VAL A 116 -0.71 28.59 -3.82
N THR A 117 -0.74 27.92 -2.66
CA THR A 117 -0.90 28.60 -1.36
C THR A 117 0.24 29.54 -1.00
N GLU A 118 1.42 29.40 -1.64
CA GLU A 118 2.55 30.32 -1.46
C GLU A 118 2.24 31.75 -1.93
N ASN A 119 1.29 31.90 -2.87
CA ASN A 119 0.84 33.22 -3.34
C ASN A 119 -0.13 33.92 -2.37
N TYR A 120 -0.53 33.25 -1.29
CA TYR A 120 -1.54 33.73 -0.33
C TYR A 120 -0.97 33.79 1.09
N PRO A 121 -0.25 34.87 1.47
CA PRO A 121 0.38 34.99 2.79
C PRO A 121 -0.59 34.84 3.96
N ASP A 122 -1.81 35.37 3.85
CA ASP A 122 -2.83 35.29 4.90
C ASP A 122 -3.31 33.85 5.13
N LEU A 123 -3.43 33.06 4.06
CA LEU A 123 -3.74 31.63 4.14
C LEU A 123 -2.58 30.86 4.78
N LYS A 124 -1.34 31.17 4.39
CA LYS A 124 -0.14 30.56 4.97
C LYS A 124 0.00 30.85 6.46
N ALA A 125 -0.43 32.03 6.90
CA ALA A 125 -0.45 32.42 8.31
C ALA A 125 -1.64 31.84 9.09
N ASN A 126 -2.68 31.35 8.42
CA ASN A 126 -3.86 30.78 9.06
C ASN A 126 -3.52 29.52 9.87
N GLU A 127 -3.87 29.53 11.16
CA GLU A 127 -3.58 28.44 12.10
C GLU A 127 -4.19 27.11 11.66
N GLN A 128 -5.47 27.11 11.26
CA GLN A 128 -6.17 25.90 10.82
C GLN A 128 -5.53 25.30 9.56
N PHE A 129 -5.06 26.14 8.63
CA PHE A 129 -4.35 25.67 7.44
C PHE A 129 -3.01 25.02 7.82
N ARG A 130 -2.22 25.66 8.69
CA ARG A 130 -0.95 25.11 9.17
C ARG A 130 -1.13 23.78 9.90
N ASP A 131 -2.16 23.66 10.74
CA ASP A 131 -2.48 22.41 11.43
C ASP A 131 -2.82 21.28 10.45
N LEU A 132 -3.61 21.58 9.42
CA LEU A 132 -3.94 20.61 8.38
C LEU A 132 -2.70 20.19 7.59
N GLN A 133 -1.78 21.12 7.28
CA GLN A 133 -0.50 20.77 6.67
C GLN A 133 0.32 19.82 7.54
N VAL A 134 0.45 20.10 8.85
CA VAL A 134 1.16 19.23 9.79
C VAL A 134 0.51 17.85 9.87
N GLN A 135 -0.82 17.78 9.86
CA GLN A 135 -1.54 16.50 9.86
C GLN A 135 -1.33 15.72 8.55
N LEU A 136 -1.31 16.40 7.40
CA LEU A 136 -1.04 15.80 6.10
C LEU A 136 0.40 15.29 6.01
N GLU A 137 1.39 16.10 6.38
CA GLU A 137 2.80 15.69 6.46
C GLU A 137 2.97 14.48 7.39
N GLY A 138 2.37 14.53 8.58
CA GLY A 138 2.37 13.41 9.51
C GLY A 138 1.64 12.17 8.96
N THR A 139 0.71 12.33 8.03
CA THR A 139 0.05 11.21 7.34
C THR A 139 0.94 10.66 6.23
N GLU A 140 1.60 11.48 5.44
CA GLU A 140 2.58 11.06 4.41
C GLU A 140 3.75 10.28 5.01
N ASN A 141 4.29 10.75 6.13
CA ASN A 141 5.34 10.02 6.86
C ASN A 141 4.86 8.63 7.33
N ARG A 142 3.62 8.53 7.82
CA ARG A 142 3.02 7.24 8.20
C ARG A 142 2.74 6.35 6.99
N ILE A 143 2.30 6.91 5.85
CA ILE A 143 2.15 6.19 4.59
C ILE A 143 3.50 5.58 4.18
N ALA A 144 4.58 6.37 4.19
CA ALA A 144 5.91 5.87 3.84
C ALA A 144 6.36 4.70 4.73
N VAL A 145 6.17 4.82 6.05
CA VAL A 145 6.48 3.74 7.00
C VAL A 145 5.61 2.50 6.77
N ALA A 146 4.30 2.67 6.59
CA ALA A 146 3.36 1.58 6.34
C ALA A 146 3.67 0.86 5.02
N ARG A 147 4.00 1.60 3.95
CA ARG A 147 4.42 1.03 2.65
C ARG A 147 5.71 0.23 2.81
N ASN A 148 6.71 0.76 3.50
CA ASN A 148 7.95 0.03 3.77
C ASN A 148 7.70 -1.26 4.56
N ARG A 149 6.85 -1.22 5.59
CA ARG A 149 6.45 -2.42 6.34
C ARG A 149 5.78 -3.45 5.42
N TYR A 150 4.79 -3.03 4.63
CA TYR A 150 4.14 -3.89 3.66
C TYR A 150 5.15 -4.49 2.66
N ILE A 151 6.10 -3.70 2.14
CA ILE A 151 7.15 -4.19 1.25
C ILE A 151 7.94 -5.32 1.87
N THR A 152 8.38 -5.15 3.13
CA THR A 152 9.13 -6.18 3.85
C THR A 152 8.30 -7.43 4.13
N THR A 153 7.02 -7.27 4.50
CA THR A 153 6.11 -8.39 4.75
C THR A 153 5.80 -9.18 3.48
N VAL A 154 5.56 -8.50 2.36
CA VAL A 154 5.36 -9.14 1.05
C VAL A 154 6.64 -9.84 0.59
N GLN A 155 7.81 -9.25 0.80
CA GLN A 155 9.08 -9.89 0.48
C GLN A 155 9.27 -11.18 1.29
N ASP A 156 8.98 -11.18 2.59
CA ASP A 156 9.06 -12.35 3.46
C ASP A 156 8.07 -13.44 3.00
N PHE A 157 6.81 -13.08 2.74
CA PHE A 157 5.80 -14.00 2.21
C PHE A 157 6.22 -14.60 0.86
N ASN A 158 6.55 -13.75 -0.13
CA ASN A 158 6.90 -14.19 -1.48
C ASN A 158 8.17 -15.04 -1.50
N SER A 159 9.16 -14.72 -0.65
CA SER A 159 10.38 -15.52 -0.53
C SER A 159 10.07 -16.89 0.07
N TYR A 160 9.25 -16.96 1.13
CA TYR A 160 8.85 -18.22 1.75
C TYR A 160 8.01 -19.08 0.79
N ALA A 161 7.03 -18.48 0.11
CA ALA A 161 6.16 -19.18 -0.83
C ALA A 161 6.90 -19.71 -2.07
N ARG A 162 8.04 -19.13 -2.45
CA ARG A 162 8.85 -19.55 -3.60
C ARG A 162 9.94 -20.58 -3.25
N GLN A 163 10.22 -20.82 -1.96
CA GLN A 163 11.25 -21.77 -1.53
C GLN A 163 10.75 -23.22 -1.59
N PHE A 164 11.66 -24.18 -1.81
CA PHE A 164 11.33 -25.60 -1.73
C PHE A 164 11.47 -26.09 -0.27
N PRO A 165 10.52 -26.89 0.27
CA PRO A 165 9.37 -27.52 -0.41
C PRO A 165 8.07 -26.68 -0.49
N GLN A 166 8.05 -25.49 0.11
CA GLN A 166 6.87 -24.63 0.31
C GLN A 166 6.16 -24.24 -1.00
N VAL A 167 6.91 -24.04 -2.08
CA VAL A 167 6.38 -23.74 -3.42
C VAL A 167 5.41 -24.81 -3.92
N MET A 168 5.61 -26.07 -3.52
CA MET A 168 4.67 -27.15 -3.86
C MET A 168 3.37 -26.99 -3.08
N THR A 169 3.45 -26.71 -1.78
CA THR A 169 2.29 -26.44 -0.94
C THR A 169 1.52 -25.21 -1.43
N ALA A 170 2.21 -24.11 -1.71
CA ALA A 170 1.63 -22.87 -2.21
C ALA A 170 0.84 -23.10 -3.51
N LYS A 171 1.43 -23.84 -4.48
CA LYS A 171 0.74 -24.20 -5.72
C LYS A 171 -0.49 -25.10 -5.49
N VAL A 172 -0.40 -26.08 -4.59
CA VAL A 172 -1.51 -26.99 -4.29
C VAL A 172 -2.70 -26.26 -3.66
N ILE A 173 -2.45 -25.26 -2.81
CA ILE A 173 -3.50 -24.47 -2.16
C ILE A 173 -3.89 -23.21 -2.95
N GLY A 174 -3.33 -23.01 -4.16
CA GLY A 174 -3.64 -21.86 -5.02
C GLY A 174 -3.17 -20.51 -4.46
N MET A 175 -2.09 -20.51 -3.67
CA MET A 175 -1.56 -19.29 -3.05
C MET A 175 -0.48 -18.67 -3.94
N ASP A 176 -0.88 -17.64 -4.69
CA ASP A 176 0.01 -16.88 -5.55
C ASP A 176 0.84 -15.84 -4.78
N THR A 177 1.90 -15.36 -5.44
CA THR A 177 2.73 -14.29 -4.89
C THR A 177 1.98 -12.97 -4.87
N LYS A 178 2.10 -12.22 -3.78
CA LYS A 178 1.43 -10.95 -3.59
C LYS A 178 2.16 -9.83 -4.32
N GLN A 179 1.40 -8.85 -4.80
CA GLN A 179 1.96 -7.65 -5.41
C GLN A 179 2.75 -6.84 -4.38
N ASN A 180 3.75 -6.10 -4.84
CA ASN A 180 4.56 -5.26 -3.98
C ASN A 180 4.64 -3.84 -4.53
N PHE A 181 4.80 -2.85 -3.66
CA PHE A 181 5.14 -1.50 -4.11
C PHE A 181 6.51 -1.53 -4.79
N SER A 182 6.60 -0.94 -5.98
CA SER A 182 7.89 -0.66 -6.59
C SER A 182 8.61 0.44 -5.81
N ALA A 183 9.92 0.33 -5.62
CA ALA A 183 10.72 1.48 -5.24
C ALA A 183 10.49 2.59 -6.28
N GLU A 184 10.02 3.75 -5.84
CA GLU A 184 9.74 4.86 -6.74
C GLU A 184 11.01 5.19 -7.54
N GLN A 185 10.93 5.13 -8.87
CA GLN A 185 12.05 5.49 -9.76
C GLN A 185 12.60 6.89 -9.49
N SER A 186 11.80 7.76 -8.87
CA SER A 186 12.19 9.09 -8.38
C SER A 186 13.32 9.04 -7.35
N ALA A 187 13.43 7.98 -6.54
CA ALA A 187 14.53 7.80 -5.59
C ALA A 187 15.87 7.46 -6.25
N GLN A 188 15.88 7.10 -7.54
CA GLN A 188 17.10 6.81 -8.29
C GLN A 188 17.74 8.05 -8.93
N LYS A 189 17.05 9.20 -8.95
CA LYS A 189 17.63 10.48 -9.37
C LYS A 189 17.82 11.38 -8.15
N ALA A 190 18.95 11.21 -7.47
CA ALA A 190 19.39 12.21 -6.51
C ALA A 190 19.50 13.57 -7.23
N PRO A 191 18.93 14.67 -6.70
CA PRO A 191 19.07 15.98 -7.30
C PRO A 191 20.55 16.38 -7.27
N THR A 192 21.16 16.52 -8.44
CA THR A 192 22.48 17.11 -8.58
C THR A 192 22.37 18.61 -8.35
N VAL A 193 22.80 19.08 -7.18
CA VAL A 193 22.91 20.51 -6.91
C VAL A 193 24.11 21.04 -7.70
N SER A 194 23.85 21.67 -8.85
CA SER A 194 24.86 22.45 -9.56
C SER A 194 24.70 23.92 -9.15
N PHE A 195 25.70 24.45 -8.45
CA PHE A 195 25.85 25.90 -8.32
C PHE A 195 26.49 26.41 -9.61
N ASN A 196 25.71 27.10 -10.45
CA ASN A 196 26.22 27.99 -11.49
C ASN A 196 25.86 29.42 -11.11
#